data_AF-A0A9P5BDB6-F1
#
_entry.id   AF-A0A9P5BDB6-F1
#
_cell.length_a   1.000
_cell.length_b   1.000
_cell.length_c   1.000
_cell.angle_alpha   90.00
_cell.angle_beta   90.00
_cell.angle_gamma   90.00
#
_symmetry.space_group_name_H-M   'P 1'
#
loop_
_entity.id
_entity.type
_entity.pdbx_description
1 polymer ?
#
loop_
_entity_poly.entity_id
_entity_poly.type
_entity_poly.pdbx_seq_one_letter_code
_entity_poly.pdbx_strand_id
1 'polypeptide(L)'
;MQRKFLDYFLFDKKDNGMLETLYREDETSFPPFDTQEVSFYLTPEKRLSLKYPAGEKQELSYQGFRDNITFILESPFAEYFEILGSPYLDLEVRTGAEDLDLFIYRRAIDENGKTVVLKGNHGEPMDSFTRGCFRLSHRDEVAKDFDKVRVICQPPTPKSGVVPGQIYRVIASAHTGLNMFARLGHV
;
A
#
# COMPACT_ATOMS: atom_id res chain seq x y z
N MET A 1 -3.97 8.14 26.94
CA MET A 1 -2.51 8.05 26.71
C MET A 1 -1.80 9.40 26.71
N GLN A 2 -2.19 10.39 25.90
CA GLN A 2 -1.45 11.66 25.78
C GLN A 2 -1.22 12.39 27.12
N ARG A 3 -2.21 12.42 28.02
CA ARG A 3 -2.03 12.98 29.36
C ARG A 3 -0.96 12.25 30.18
N LYS A 4 -0.94 10.91 30.17
CA LYS A 4 0.09 10.10 30.85
C LYS A 4 1.48 10.36 30.26
N PHE A 5 1.57 10.52 28.94
CA PHE A 5 2.81 10.92 28.27
C PHE A 5 3.31 12.27 28.80
N LEU A 6 2.45 13.27 28.79
CA LEU A 6 2.79 14.61 29.29
C LEU A 6 3.09 14.61 30.79
N ASP A 7 2.34 13.87 31.61
CA ASP A 7 2.56 13.73 33.04
C ASP A 7 3.95 13.15 33.36
N TYR A 8 4.44 12.21 32.55
CA TYR A 8 5.77 11.61 32.71
C TYR A 8 6.88 12.59 32.33
N PHE A 9 6.78 13.25 31.16
CA PHE A 9 7.86 14.09 30.62
C PHE A 9 7.86 15.53 31.13
N LEU A 10 6.69 16.09 31.49
CA LEU A 10 6.56 17.47 31.96
C LEU A 10 6.47 17.59 33.47
N PHE A 11 5.97 16.57 34.16
CA PHE A 11 5.71 16.61 35.60
C PHE A 11 6.42 15.50 36.39
N ASP A 12 7.35 14.77 35.76
CA ASP A 12 8.16 13.69 36.35
C ASP A 12 7.34 12.58 37.04
N LYS A 13 6.07 12.40 36.65
CA LYS A 13 5.20 11.34 37.18
C LYS A 13 5.52 10.01 36.48
N LYS A 14 6.64 9.39 36.84
CA LYS A 14 7.18 8.21 36.15
C LYS A 14 6.35 6.94 36.30
N ASP A 15 5.62 6.81 37.41
CA ASP A 15 4.75 5.67 37.71
C ASP A 15 3.31 5.96 37.28
N ASN A 16 3.05 5.94 35.98
CA ASN A 16 1.72 6.24 35.43
C ASN A 16 1.23 5.28 34.35
N GLY A 17 1.95 4.17 34.13
CA GLY A 17 1.60 3.12 33.16
C GLY A 17 1.48 3.66 31.73
N MET A 18 2.45 4.45 31.27
CA MET A 18 2.47 5.01 29.91
C MET A 18 3.27 4.17 28.90
N LEU A 19 4.23 3.36 29.36
CA LEU A 19 5.16 2.64 28.49
C LEU A 19 4.59 1.33 27.89
N GLU A 20 3.32 1.01 28.14
CA GLU A 20 2.71 -0.31 27.82
C GLU A 20 1.86 -0.28 26.53
N THR A 21 2.29 0.37 25.44
CA THR A 21 1.36 0.56 24.31
C THR A 21 1.96 0.42 22.91
N LEU A 22 1.70 -0.73 22.30
CA LEU A 22 1.60 -0.95 20.86
C LEU A 22 0.28 -1.72 20.56
N TYR A 23 -0.10 -1.87 19.28
CA TYR A 23 -1.40 -2.43 18.86
C TYR A 23 -1.66 -3.86 19.38
N ARG A 24 -0.61 -4.68 19.45
CA ARG A 24 -0.59 -5.89 20.27
C ARG A 24 0.14 -5.52 21.56
N GLU A 25 -0.41 -5.89 22.71
CA GLU A 25 0.07 -5.42 24.03
C GLU A 25 1.56 -5.77 24.28
N ASP A 26 2.05 -6.85 23.66
CA ASP A 26 3.44 -7.32 23.75
C ASP A 26 4.32 -6.92 22.54
N GLU A 27 3.80 -6.16 21.59
CA GLU A 27 4.58 -5.75 20.43
C GLU A 27 5.67 -4.75 20.86
N THR A 28 6.87 -4.88 20.29
CA THR A 28 8.02 -4.02 20.64
C THR A 28 8.59 -3.27 19.44
N SER A 29 8.05 -3.53 18.25
CA SER A 29 8.54 -2.97 16.99
C SER A 29 7.40 -2.66 16.02
N PHE A 30 7.66 -1.78 15.06
CA PHE A 30 6.77 -1.62 13.92
C PHE A 30 7.58 -1.48 12.62
N PRO A 31 7.35 -2.31 11.59
CA PRO A 31 6.49 -3.51 11.60
C PRO A 31 6.96 -4.56 12.62
N PRO A 32 6.09 -5.48 13.07
CA PRO A 32 6.47 -6.59 13.96
C PRO A 32 7.62 -7.45 13.42
N PHE A 33 8.43 -8.04 14.31
CA PHE A 33 9.57 -8.89 13.92
C PHE A 33 9.16 -10.17 13.16
N ASP A 34 7.93 -10.64 13.34
CA ASP A 34 7.35 -11.80 12.63
C ASP A 34 6.71 -11.42 11.28
N THR A 35 6.83 -10.16 10.85
CA THR A 35 6.30 -9.69 9.55
C THR A 35 6.96 -10.45 8.41
N GLN A 36 6.13 -11.01 7.53
CA GLN A 36 6.58 -11.64 6.28
C GLN A 36 6.28 -10.75 5.09
N GLU A 37 7.24 -10.64 4.18
CA GLU A 37 7.03 -9.96 2.91
C GLU A 37 6.40 -10.91 1.90
N VAL A 38 5.17 -10.60 1.48
CA VAL A 38 4.38 -11.43 0.56
C VAL A 38 4.09 -10.64 -0.71
N SER A 39 4.39 -11.25 -1.85
CA SER A 39 4.12 -10.67 -3.18
C SER A 39 2.80 -11.20 -3.74
N PHE A 40 1.98 -10.29 -4.27
CA PHE A 40 0.83 -10.60 -5.10
C PHE A 40 1.12 -10.16 -6.53
N TYR A 41 1.06 -11.09 -7.47
CA TYR A 41 1.35 -10.85 -8.87
C TYR A 41 0.07 -10.49 -9.63
N LEU A 42 0.18 -9.46 -10.46
CA LEU A 42 -0.87 -9.07 -11.42
C LEU A 42 -0.82 -10.04 -12.60
N THR A 43 -1.93 -10.72 -12.91
CA THR A 43 -2.02 -11.64 -14.06
C THR A 43 -2.73 -10.99 -15.26
N PRO A 44 -2.50 -11.47 -16.50
CA PRO A 44 -3.21 -10.97 -17.68
C PRO A 44 -4.74 -11.11 -17.61
N GLU A 45 -5.23 -12.12 -16.88
CA GLU A 45 -6.65 -12.37 -16.63
C GLU A 45 -7.25 -11.43 -15.59
N LYS A 46 -6.49 -10.40 -15.19
CA LYS A 46 -6.84 -9.42 -14.17
C LYS A 46 -7.08 -10.07 -12.81
N ARG A 47 -6.18 -11.00 -12.45
CA ARG A 47 -6.16 -11.63 -11.12
C ARG A 47 -4.98 -11.17 -10.27
N LEU A 48 -5.15 -11.28 -8.95
CA LEU A 48 -4.06 -11.21 -7.97
C LEU A 48 -3.70 -12.64 -7.56
N SER A 49 -2.50 -13.08 -7.91
CA SER A 49 -2.01 -14.42 -7.57
C SER A 49 -0.86 -14.36 -6.56
N LEU A 50 -0.83 -15.31 -5.63
CA LEU A 50 0.33 -15.55 -4.76
C LEU A 50 1.44 -16.32 -5.48
N LYS A 51 1.14 -16.91 -6.65
CA LYS A 51 2.10 -17.64 -7.46
C LYS A 51 2.55 -16.74 -8.60
N TYR A 52 3.84 -16.81 -8.93
CA TYR A 52 4.34 -16.11 -10.10
C TYR A 52 3.63 -16.66 -11.35
N PRO A 53 3.04 -15.79 -12.20
CA PRO A 53 2.29 -16.24 -13.36
C PRO A 53 3.20 -16.99 -14.34
N ALA A 54 2.74 -18.15 -14.82
CA ALA A 54 3.43 -18.89 -15.86
C ALA A 54 3.09 -18.28 -17.23
N GLY A 55 4.11 -18.03 -18.05
CA GLY A 55 3.93 -17.51 -19.41
C GLY A 55 4.63 -16.17 -19.65
N GLU A 56 4.37 -15.60 -20.82
CA GLU A 56 4.94 -14.32 -21.22
C GLU A 56 4.19 -13.15 -20.59
N LYS A 57 4.92 -12.06 -20.34
CA LYS A 57 4.31 -10.79 -19.91
C LYS A 57 3.33 -10.30 -20.98
N GLN A 58 2.14 -9.89 -20.55
CA GLN A 58 1.15 -9.29 -21.44
C GLN A 58 0.89 -7.84 -21.03
N GLU A 59 0.69 -7.00 -22.04
CA GLU A 59 0.30 -5.62 -21.83
C GLU A 59 -1.20 -5.52 -21.54
N LEU A 60 -1.55 -4.76 -20.51
CA LEU A 60 -2.92 -4.37 -20.23
C LEU A 60 -3.07 -2.87 -20.46
N SER A 61 -4.02 -2.50 -21.32
CA SER A 61 -4.30 -1.10 -21.67
C SER A 61 -5.67 -0.67 -21.15
N TYR A 62 -5.80 0.61 -20.83
CA TYR A 62 -7.05 1.26 -20.44
C TYR A 62 -7.04 2.73 -20.87
N GLN A 63 -8.22 3.33 -21.04
CA GLN A 63 -8.29 4.75 -21.34
C GLN A 63 -8.17 5.59 -20.04
N GLY A 64 -7.10 6.36 -19.93
CA GLY A 64 -6.92 7.30 -18.81
C GLY A 64 -8.13 8.23 -18.63
N PHE A 65 -8.42 8.59 -17.39
CA PHE A 65 -9.60 9.37 -16.95
C PHE A 65 -10.99 8.74 -17.19
N ARG A 66 -11.10 7.63 -17.93
CA ARG A 66 -12.38 6.98 -18.21
C ARG A 66 -12.50 5.60 -17.57
N ASP A 67 -11.44 4.82 -17.68
CA ASP A 67 -11.45 3.41 -17.31
C ASP A 67 -10.55 3.15 -16.11
N ASN A 68 -10.75 1.98 -15.51
CA ASN A 68 -9.87 1.41 -14.51
C ASN A 68 -9.53 -0.04 -14.88
N ILE A 69 -8.37 -0.51 -14.42
CA ILE A 69 -8.06 -1.94 -14.39
C ILE A 69 -8.21 -2.41 -12.95
N THR A 70 -9.06 -3.41 -12.74
CA THR A 70 -9.30 -4.01 -11.43
C THR A 70 -8.74 -5.43 -11.43
N PHE A 71 -7.95 -5.76 -10.42
CA PHE A 71 -7.44 -7.12 -10.20
C PHE A 71 -8.13 -7.73 -8.98
N ILE A 72 -8.58 -8.98 -9.11
CA ILE A 72 -9.33 -9.70 -8.06
C ILE A 72 -8.52 -10.93 -7.65
N LEU A 73 -8.50 -11.26 -6.36
CA LEU A 73 -7.86 -12.49 -5.88
C LEU A 73 -8.38 -13.72 -6.64
N GLU A 74 -7.46 -14.64 -6.95
CA GLU A 74 -7.80 -15.92 -7.62
C GLU A 74 -8.67 -16.81 -6.73
N SER A 75 -8.36 -16.81 -5.43
CA SER A 75 -9.09 -17.54 -4.42
C SER A 75 -9.14 -16.70 -3.14
N PRO A 76 -10.20 -16.86 -2.34
CA PRO A 76 -10.23 -16.24 -1.03
C PRO A 76 -9.18 -16.83 -0.07
N PHE A 77 -8.91 -16.12 1.03
CA PHE A 77 -7.94 -16.55 2.02
C PHE A 77 -8.56 -17.57 2.99
N ALA A 78 -7.84 -18.65 3.27
CA ALA A 78 -8.29 -19.69 4.19
C ALA A 78 -8.10 -19.32 5.67
N GLU A 79 -7.17 -18.41 5.96
CA GLU A 79 -6.78 -18.03 7.30
C GLU A 79 -6.85 -16.52 7.49
N TYR A 80 -7.02 -16.11 8.74
CA TYR A 80 -6.97 -14.70 9.10
C TYR A 80 -5.53 -14.19 9.04
N PHE A 81 -5.34 -12.99 8.50
CA PHE A 81 -4.03 -12.33 8.50
C PHE A 81 -4.18 -10.82 8.67
N GLU A 82 -3.06 -10.18 8.99
CA GLU A 82 -2.93 -8.73 9.12
C GLU A 82 -1.94 -8.22 8.07
N ILE A 83 -2.31 -7.12 7.41
CA ILE A 83 -1.40 -6.42 6.47
C ILE A 83 -0.78 -5.26 7.22
N LEU A 84 0.50 -5.36 7.55
CA LEU A 84 1.25 -4.34 8.30
C LEU A 84 2.35 -3.72 7.42
N GLY A 85 2.70 -2.46 7.69
CA GLY A 85 3.81 -1.76 7.03
C GLY A 85 3.39 -0.95 5.79
N SER A 86 4.36 -0.76 4.89
CA SER A 86 4.28 0.15 3.73
C SER A 86 4.28 -0.62 2.40
N PRO A 87 3.15 -1.20 2.01
CA PRO A 87 3.02 -1.91 0.75
C PRO A 87 3.24 -1.00 -0.46
N TYR A 88 3.75 -1.61 -1.52
CA TYR A 88 4.12 -0.92 -2.76
C TYR A 88 3.75 -1.77 -3.97
N LEU A 89 3.70 -1.14 -5.14
CA LEU A 89 3.55 -1.83 -6.42
C LEU A 89 4.83 -1.66 -7.23
N ASP A 90 5.36 -2.76 -7.75
CA ASP A 90 6.44 -2.78 -8.76
C ASP A 90 5.80 -3.03 -10.13
N LEU A 91 5.85 -2.02 -11.00
CA LEU A 91 5.12 -2.00 -12.27
C LEU A 91 6.04 -1.64 -13.44
N GLU A 92 5.73 -2.19 -14.60
CA GLU A 92 6.17 -1.65 -15.89
C GLU A 92 4.99 -0.87 -16.50
N VAL A 93 5.21 0.42 -16.79
CA VAL A 93 4.16 1.31 -17.30
C VAL A 93 4.61 2.01 -18.58
N ARG A 94 3.64 2.29 -19.45
CA ARG A 94 3.81 3.04 -20.69
C ARG A 94 2.62 3.99 -20.86
N THR A 95 2.88 5.20 -21.32
CA THR A 95 1.84 6.19 -21.63
C THR A 95 2.10 6.81 -22.99
N GLY A 96 1.04 7.15 -23.72
CA GLY A 96 1.12 7.98 -24.92
C GLY A 96 1.07 9.49 -24.65
N ALA A 97 0.83 9.88 -23.39
CA ALA A 97 0.79 11.27 -22.96
C ALA A 97 2.17 11.77 -22.51
N GLU A 98 2.27 13.08 -22.25
CA GLU A 98 3.50 13.73 -21.75
C GLU A 98 3.86 13.33 -20.31
N ASP A 99 2.91 12.79 -19.54
CA ASP A 99 3.14 12.23 -18.21
C ASP A 99 2.04 11.21 -17.88
N LEU A 100 2.13 10.57 -16.70
CA LEU A 100 1.16 9.61 -16.21
C LEU A 100 0.95 9.77 -14.70
N ASP A 101 -0.32 9.92 -14.30
CA ASP A 101 -0.77 9.79 -12.93
C ASP A 101 -1.41 8.42 -12.71
N LEU A 102 -0.93 7.68 -11.71
CA LEU A 102 -1.48 6.41 -11.26
C LEU A 102 -2.22 6.62 -9.94
N PHE A 103 -3.47 6.20 -9.90
CA PHE A 103 -4.28 6.14 -8.68
C PHE A 103 -4.54 4.68 -8.34
N ILE A 104 -4.05 4.26 -7.19
CA ILE A 104 -4.07 2.86 -6.75
C ILE A 104 -5.02 2.74 -5.58
N TYR A 105 -5.98 1.84 -5.68
CA TYR A 105 -6.94 1.56 -4.61
C TYR A 105 -6.86 0.07 -4.27
N ARG A 106 -6.81 -0.26 -2.98
CA ARG A 106 -7.02 -1.63 -2.52
C ARG A 106 -8.28 -1.68 -1.68
N ARG A 107 -9.14 -2.65 -1.98
CA ARG A 107 -10.44 -2.85 -1.33
C ARG A 107 -10.49 -4.24 -0.73
N ALA A 108 -11.05 -4.33 0.47
CA ALA A 108 -11.44 -5.61 1.05
C ALA A 108 -12.85 -5.88 0.57
N ILE A 109 -13.05 -7.07 0.01
CA ILE A 109 -14.38 -7.59 -0.35
C ILE A 109 -14.74 -8.59 0.75
N ASP A 110 -16.03 -8.81 1.04
CA ASP A 110 -16.48 -9.86 1.95
C ASP A 110 -16.92 -11.12 1.18
N GLU A 111 -17.27 -12.18 1.92
CA GLU A 111 -17.74 -13.47 1.38
C GLU A 111 -18.98 -13.36 0.47
N ASN A 112 -19.73 -12.26 0.57
CA ASN A 112 -20.91 -11.98 -0.26
C ASN A 112 -20.57 -11.11 -1.49
N GLY A 113 -19.29 -10.85 -1.74
CA GLY A 113 -18.83 -10.02 -2.84
C GLY A 113 -19.03 -8.52 -2.61
N LYS A 114 -19.34 -8.09 -1.38
CA LYS A 114 -19.57 -6.68 -1.06
C LYS A 114 -18.30 -6.03 -0.54
N THR A 115 -18.03 -4.80 -0.97
CA THR A 115 -16.93 -4.00 -0.43
C THR A 115 -17.12 -3.72 1.05
N VAL A 116 -16.12 -4.05 1.85
CA VAL A 116 -16.02 -3.65 3.25
C VAL A 116 -15.75 -2.15 3.32
N VAL A 117 -16.66 -1.42 3.98
CA VAL A 117 -16.58 0.04 4.12
C VAL A 117 -15.98 0.38 5.48
N LEU A 118 -14.82 1.04 5.45
CA LEU A 118 -14.10 1.52 6.63
C LEU A 118 -14.49 2.97 6.94
N LYS A 119 -14.00 3.47 8.08
CA LYS A 119 -14.09 4.88 8.45
C LYS A 119 -12.83 5.61 7.96
N GLY A 120 -13.01 6.61 7.11
CA GLY A 120 -11.96 7.47 6.57
C GLY A 120 -11.44 8.49 7.59
N ASN A 121 -10.47 9.29 7.15
CA ASN A 121 -9.69 10.19 8.01
C ASN A 121 -10.54 11.27 8.70
N HIS A 122 -11.63 11.69 8.07
CA HIS A 122 -12.57 12.67 8.61
C HIS A 122 -13.91 12.04 9.04
N GLY A 123 -13.92 10.71 9.19
CA GLY A 123 -15.09 9.94 9.59
C GLY A 123 -16.05 9.59 8.46
N GLU A 124 -15.73 9.97 7.23
CA GLU A 124 -16.46 9.61 6.02
C GLU A 124 -16.36 8.10 5.71
N PRO A 125 -17.35 7.50 5.03
CA PRO A 125 -17.22 6.15 4.52
C PRO A 125 -16.03 6.01 3.56
N MET A 126 -15.21 4.98 3.76
CA MET A 126 -14.01 4.69 2.96
C MET A 126 -14.06 3.26 2.44
N ASP A 127 -14.31 3.11 1.15
CA ASP A 127 -14.48 1.84 0.42
C ASP A 127 -13.15 1.14 0.08
N SER A 128 -12.02 1.73 0.44
CA SER A 128 -10.68 1.23 0.15
C SER A 128 -9.82 1.33 1.40
N PHE A 129 -9.12 0.26 1.74
CA PHE A 129 -8.30 0.23 2.94
C PHE A 129 -6.92 0.90 2.72
N THR A 130 -6.49 1.08 1.46
CA THR A 130 -5.42 2.04 1.10
C THR A 130 -5.67 2.76 -0.21
N ARG A 131 -5.01 3.91 -0.36
CA ARG A 131 -4.99 4.72 -1.56
C ARG A 131 -3.56 5.17 -1.85
N GLY A 132 -3.10 4.99 -3.09
CA GLY A 132 -1.81 5.46 -3.57
C GLY A 132 -1.99 6.46 -4.71
N CYS A 133 -1.12 7.46 -4.77
CA CYS A 133 -1.00 8.35 -5.91
C CYS A 133 0.48 8.40 -6.31
N PHE A 134 0.74 8.30 -7.61
CA PHE A 134 2.09 8.33 -8.16
C PHE A 134 2.07 9.07 -9.49
N ARG A 135 3.07 9.93 -9.71
CA ARG A 135 3.29 10.61 -10.99
C ARG A 135 4.60 10.13 -11.61
N LEU A 136 4.56 9.71 -12.87
CA LEU A 136 5.69 9.07 -13.55
C LEU A 136 6.92 9.99 -13.68
N SER A 137 6.72 11.30 -13.87
CA SER A 137 7.84 12.26 -13.83
C SER A 137 8.56 12.37 -12.48
N HIS A 138 7.97 11.85 -11.39
CA HIS A 138 8.55 11.81 -10.05
C HIS A 138 9.15 10.44 -9.68
N ARG A 139 9.27 9.51 -10.63
CA ARG A 139 9.76 8.14 -10.40
C ARG A 139 11.13 8.07 -9.69
N ASP A 140 12.02 9.02 -9.96
CA ASP A 140 13.37 9.03 -9.39
C ASP A 140 13.38 9.44 -7.91
N GLU A 141 12.35 10.17 -7.44
CA GLU A 141 12.18 10.43 -6.01
C GLU A 141 11.99 9.12 -5.26
N VAL A 142 11.14 8.23 -5.77
CA VAL A 142 10.80 6.97 -5.10
C VAL A 142 11.92 5.94 -5.19
N ALA A 143 12.60 5.84 -6.34
CA ALA A 143 13.57 4.77 -6.61
C ALA A 143 14.90 4.91 -5.85
N LYS A 144 15.32 6.13 -5.48
CA LYS A 144 16.70 6.47 -5.12
C LYS A 144 17.33 5.60 -4.01
N ASP A 145 16.54 5.11 -3.06
CA ASP A 145 17.03 4.25 -1.96
C ASP A 145 16.08 3.08 -1.64
N PHE A 146 15.11 2.83 -2.52
CA PHE A 146 14.07 1.82 -2.26
C PHE A 146 14.68 0.42 -2.11
N ASP A 147 15.67 0.05 -2.93
CA ASP A 147 16.29 -1.28 -2.88
C ASP A 147 17.06 -1.57 -1.58
N LYS A 148 17.44 -0.53 -0.82
CA LYS A 148 18.19 -0.68 0.43
C LYS A 148 17.28 -0.81 1.64
N VAL A 149 16.26 0.05 1.72
CA VAL A 149 15.43 0.21 2.93
C VAL A 149 14.06 -0.43 2.75
N ARG A 150 13.62 -0.66 1.51
CA ARG A 150 12.26 -1.09 1.12
C ARG A 150 11.16 -0.26 1.75
N VAL A 151 11.49 0.99 2.07
CA VAL A 151 10.58 2.02 2.53
C VAL A 151 10.60 3.12 1.49
N ILE A 152 9.42 3.49 1.01
CA ILE A 152 9.29 4.57 0.03
C ILE A 152 9.64 5.88 0.72
N CYS A 153 10.70 6.50 0.23
CA CYS A 153 11.10 7.85 0.59
C CYS A 153 10.87 8.75 -0.63
N GLN A 154 10.44 9.99 -0.41
CA GLN A 154 10.24 10.98 -1.47
C GLN A 154 11.12 12.20 -1.19
N PRO A 155 12.46 12.06 -1.29
CA PRO A 155 13.36 13.19 -1.17
C PRO A 155 13.08 14.18 -2.30
N PRO A 156 13.17 15.50 -2.05
CA PRO A 156 13.06 16.49 -3.10
C PRO A 156 14.10 16.20 -4.20
N THR A 157 13.62 15.77 -5.37
CA THR A 157 14.46 15.43 -6.53
C THR A 157 13.85 16.14 -7.74
N PRO A 158 14.67 16.66 -8.68
CA PRO A 158 14.14 17.20 -9.93
C PRO A 158 13.28 16.15 -10.64
N LYS A 159 12.22 16.61 -11.31
CA LYS A 159 11.41 15.74 -12.16
C LYS A 159 12.24 15.20 -13.31
N SER A 160 11.95 13.96 -13.69
CA SER A 160 12.60 13.28 -14.79
C SER A 160 11.65 13.19 -15.99
N GLY A 161 12.11 13.63 -17.15
CA GLY A 161 11.30 13.69 -18.37
C GLY A 161 10.67 12.35 -18.72
N VAL A 162 9.48 12.39 -19.33
CA VAL A 162 8.74 11.21 -19.80
C VAL A 162 8.67 11.28 -21.32
N VAL A 163 9.00 10.16 -21.96
CA VAL A 163 8.96 9.99 -23.41
C VAL A 163 7.73 9.16 -23.74
N PRO A 164 6.76 9.70 -24.50
CA PRO A 164 5.59 8.95 -24.94
C PRO A 164 5.98 7.62 -25.62
N GLY A 165 5.32 6.53 -25.24
CA GLY A 165 5.59 5.19 -25.76
C GLY A 165 6.77 4.46 -25.12
N GLN A 166 7.59 5.11 -24.28
CA GLN A 166 8.65 4.43 -23.54
C GLN A 166 8.06 3.65 -22.35
N ILE A 167 8.63 2.46 -22.10
CA ILE A 167 8.32 1.65 -20.92
C ILE A 167 9.23 2.08 -19.77
N TYR A 168 8.63 2.31 -18.61
CA TYR A 168 9.32 2.65 -17.37
C TYR A 168 9.01 1.60 -16.30
N ARG A 169 10.04 1.12 -15.61
CA ARG A 169 9.85 0.40 -14.34
C ARG A 169 9.67 1.41 -13.22
N VAL A 170 8.63 1.25 -12.43
CA VAL A 170 8.28 2.18 -11.35
C VAL A 170 7.91 1.43 -10.08
N ILE A 171 8.33 2.00 -8.96
CA ILE A 171 7.81 1.64 -7.64
C ILE A 171 6.79 2.69 -7.26
N ALA A 172 5.53 2.29 -7.11
CA ALA A 172 4.45 3.18 -6.71
C ALA A 172 4.04 2.89 -5.25
N SER A 173 3.93 3.94 -4.46
CA SER A 173 3.43 3.83 -3.09
C SER A 173 1.93 3.61 -3.07
N ALA A 174 1.50 2.60 -2.32
CA ALA A 174 0.11 2.53 -1.86
C ALA A 174 0.07 3.10 -0.44
N HIS A 175 -0.15 4.42 -0.34
CA HIS A 175 -0.14 5.11 0.95
C HIS A 175 -1.13 4.44 1.92
N THR A 176 -0.58 3.93 3.01
CA THR A 176 -1.33 3.52 4.19
C THR A 176 -1.44 4.77 5.06
N GLY A 177 -2.64 5.36 5.18
CA GLY A 177 -2.88 6.32 6.24
C GLY A 177 -2.76 5.59 7.57
N LEU A 178 -1.58 5.65 8.19
CA LEU A 178 -1.11 4.79 9.29
C LEU A 178 -1.23 3.29 8.99
N ASN A 179 -0.12 2.58 9.16
CA ASN A 179 -0.02 1.21 9.69
C ASN A 179 -1.37 0.49 9.71
N MET A 180 -1.71 -0.04 8.55
CA MET A 180 -2.97 -0.70 8.36
C MET A 180 -3.07 -1.87 9.33
N PHE A 181 -4.22 -1.99 9.98
CA PHE A 181 -4.60 -3.21 10.69
C PHE A 181 -5.89 -3.68 10.05
N ALA A 182 -5.76 -4.45 8.98
CA ALA A 182 -6.89 -5.16 8.40
C ALA A 182 -6.75 -6.62 8.81
N ARG A 183 -7.50 -7.04 9.84
CA ARG A 183 -7.71 -8.46 10.10
C ARG A 183 -8.69 -8.96 9.05
N LEU A 184 -8.17 -9.48 7.96
CA LEU A 184 -8.97 -10.05 6.88
C LEU A 184 -9.22 -11.52 7.24
N GLY A 185 -10.48 -11.97 7.16
CA GLY A 185 -10.93 -13.32 7.51
C GLY A 185 -11.42 -14.11 6.32
N HIS A 186 -12.32 -15.08 6.55
CA HIS A 186 -13.16 -15.67 5.50
C HIS A 186 -13.86 -14.54 4.73
N VAL A 187 -13.19 -14.14 3.66
CA VAL A 187 -13.67 -13.43 2.49
C VAL A 187 -13.88 -14.48 1.42
#